data_AF-A0A932U547-F1
#
_entry.id   AF-A0A932U547-F1
#
_cell.length_a   1.000
_cell.length_b   1.000
_cell.length_c   1.000
_cell.angle_alpha   90.00
_cell.angle_beta   90.00
_cell.angle_gamma   90.00
#
_symmetry.space_group_name_H-M   'P 1'
#
loop_
_entity.id
_entity.type
_entity.pdbx_description
1 polymer ?
#
loop_
_entity_poly.entity_id
_entity_poly.type
_entity_poly.pdbx_seq_one_letter_code
_entity_poly.pdbx_strand_id
1 'polypeptide(L)'
;MRPFPGFPANTRYAAIPAAFFSDLLPQIADEAELRVSLHLFSLLSQKRGRPRAILRSALLADAALAQSLPGAAAERGLKAAVARGTFLSAPVTVAGAA
;
A
#
# COMPACT_ATOMS: atom_id res chain seq x y z
N MET A 1 25.41 -3.08 13.20
CA MET A 1 24.55 -2.87 12.01
C MET A 1 25.25 -1.88 11.10
N ARG A 2 25.20 -2.08 9.77
CA ARG A 2 25.64 -1.03 8.83
C ARG A 2 24.51 0.02 8.71
N PRO A 3 24.83 1.33 8.73
CA PRO A 3 23.83 2.38 8.56
C PRO A 3 23.19 2.31 7.16
N PHE A 4 21.97 2.82 7.02
CA PHE A 4 21.29 2.95 5.73
C PHE A 4 22.13 3.82 4.79
N PRO A 5 22.55 3.32 3.61
CA PRO A 5 23.50 4.02 2.74
C PRO A 5 22.88 5.17 1.92
N GLY A 6 21.58 5.42 2.08
CA GLY A 6 20.80 6.36 1.26
C GLY A 6 20.12 5.69 0.06
N PHE A 7 19.52 6.52 -0.79
CA PHE A 7 18.80 6.09 -2.00
C PHE A 7 19.67 6.22 -3.25
N PRO A 8 19.53 5.33 -4.26
CA PRO A 8 20.26 5.45 -5.51
C PRO A 8 19.79 6.66 -6.33
N ALA A 9 20.69 7.26 -7.12
CA ALA A 9 20.38 8.43 -7.96
C ALA A 9 19.24 8.17 -8.98
N ASN A 10 19.15 6.95 -9.51
CA ASN A 10 18.11 6.54 -10.48
C ASN A 10 16.94 5.80 -9.80
N THR A 11 16.42 6.35 -8.70
CA THR A 11 15.28 5.74 -7.99
C THR A 11 13.93 6.07 -8.64
N ARG A 12 12.94 5.18 -8.45
CA ARG A 12 11.54 5.46 -8.80
C ARG A 12 10.85 6.11 -7.61
N TYR A 13 10.14 7.20 -7.87
CA TYR A 13 9.34 7.89 -6.85
C TYR A 13 7.95 7.28 -6.77
N ALA A 14 7.50 7.03 -5.54
CA ALA A 14 6.11 6.69 -5.26
C ALA A 14 5.30 7.97 -5.13
N ALA A 15 4.17 8.06 -5.82
CA ALA A 15 3.29 9.23 -5.70
C ALA A 15 2.39 9.07 -4.47
N ILE A 16 2.57 9.93 -3.48
CA ILE A 16 1.71 10.02 -2.29
C ILE A 16 0.97 11.36 -2.37
N PRO A 17 -0.38 11.38 -2.26
CA PRO A 17 -1.13 12.63 -2.25
C PRO A 17 -0.67 13.55 -1.11
N ALA A 18 -0.54 14.85 -1.35
CA ALA A 18 -0.08 15.80 -0.32
C ALA A 18 -0.97 15.76 0.95
N ALA A 19 -2.29 15.64 0.76
CA ALA A 19 -3.28 15.50 1.84
C ALA A 19 -3.04 14.28 2.75
N PHE A 20 -2.27 13.28 2.29
CA PHE A 20 -1.85 12.17 3.16
C PHE A 20 -1.11 12.70 4.39
N PHE A 21 -0.21 13.66 4.22
CA PHE A 21 0.64 14.12 5.32
C PHE A 21 -0.08 15.06 6.27
N SER A 22 -0.97 15.91 5.76
CA SER A 22 -1.71 16.88 6.57
C SER A 22 -2.95 16.26 7.24
N ASP A 23 -3.69 15.43 6.51
CA ASP A 23 -5.04 15.05 6.93
C ASP A 23 -5.05 13.62 7.47
N LEU A 24 -4.41 12.69 6.77
CA LEU A 24 -4.55 11.27 7.06
C LEU A 24 -3.49 10.74 8.05
N LEU A 25 -2.22 11.04 7.82
CA LEU A 25 -1.09 10.54 8.62
C LEU A 25 -1.24 10.83 10.12
N PRO A 26 -1.70 12.01 10.58
CA PRO A 26 -1.89 12.27 12.01
C PRO A 26 -2.95 11.39 12.67
N GLN A 27 -3.86 10.79 11.89
CA GLN A 27 -4.94 9.95 12.38
C GLN A 27 -4.59 8.46 12.38
N ILE A 28 -3.51 8.06 11.69
CA ILE A 28 -3.05 6.67 11.64
C ILE A 28 -2.25 6.38 12.92
N ALA A 29 -2.80 5.54 13.79
CA ALA A 29 -2.17 5.15 15.05
C ALA A 29 -1.47 3.78 14.99
N ASP A 30 -1.77 2.97 13.97
CA ASP A 30 -1.23 1.63 13.80
C ASP A 30 -0.13 1.60 12.73
N GLU A 31 1.03 1.05 13.10
CA GLU A 31 2.18 0.91 12.21
C GLU A 31 1.85 0.03 11.00
N ALA A 32 1.01 -1.00 11.18
CA ALA A 32 0.61 -1.85 10.08
C ALA A 32 -0.27 -1.11 9.06
N GLU A 33 -1.24 -0.31 9.52
CA GLU A 33 -2.04 0.58 8.65
C GLU A 33 -1.14 1.54 7.86
N LEU A 34 -0.16 2.16 8.53
CA LEU A 34 0.78 3.09 7.89
C LEU A 34 1.59 2.43 6.77
N ARG A 35 2.26 1.31 7.08
CA ARG A 35 3.07 0.58 6.10
C ARG A 35 2.21 0.14 4.91
N VAL A 36 1.08 -0.50 5.16
CA VAL A 36 0.17 -0.95 4.09
C VAL A 36 -0.27 0.22 3.21
N SER A 37 -0.61 1.37 3.80
CA SER A 37 -1.05 2.55 3.04
C SER A 37 0.05 3.08 2.12
N LEU A 38 1.29 3.18 2.60
CA LEU A 38 2.44 3.62 1.79
C LEU A 38 2.73 2.66 0.61
N HIS A 39 2.67 1.35 0.87
CA HIS A 39 2.83 0.34 -0.18
C HIS A 39 1.70 0.42 -1.21
N LEU A 40 0.45 0.59 -0.77
CA LEU A 40 -0.69 0.76 -1.67
C LEU A 40 -0.57 2.02 -2.54
N PHE A 41 -0.17 3.18 -2.00
CA PHE A 41 0.07 4.37 -2.81
C PHE A 41 1.13 4.13 -3.89
N SER A 42 2.24 3.50 -3.52
CA SER A 42 3.32 3.14 -4.47
C SER A 42 2.86 2.16 -5.55
N LEU A 43 2.11 1.13 -5.19
CA LEU A 43 1.59 0.14 -6.15
C LEU A 43 0.54 0.76 -7.07
N LEU A 44 -0.37 1.56 -6.53
CA LEU A 44 -1.42 2.24 -7.29
C LEU A 44 -0.85 3.32 -8.21
N SER A 45 0.23 4.02 -7.83
CA SER A 45 0.86 5.02 -8.68
C SER A 45 1.48 4.40 -9.95
N GLN A 46 1.77 3.10 -9.92
CA GLN A 46 2.30 2.36 -11.07
C GLN A 46 1.19 1.80 -12.00
N LYS A 47 -0.07 1.82 -11.58
CA LYS A 47 -1.20 1.36 -12.40
C LYS A 47 -1.71 2.45 -13.34
N ARG A 48 -2.01 2.05 -14.57
CA ARG A 48 -2.62 2.90 -15.61
C ARG A 48 -4.12 2.63 -15.71
N GLY A 49 -4.88 3.62 -16.17
CA GLY A 49 -6.33 3.52 -16.35
C GLY A 49 -7.15 3.85 -15.09
N ARG A 50 -8.48 3.90 -15.25
CA ARG A 50 -9.44 4.09 -14.16
C ARG A 50 -10.52 2.99 -14.20
N PRO A 51 -10.92 2.42 -13.05
CA PRO A 51 -10.34 2.63 -11.73
C PRO A 51 -8.94 1.99 -11.59
N ARG A 52 -8.09 2.57 -10.72
CA ARG A 52 -6.81 1.93 -10.34
C ARG A 52 -7.09 0.96 -9.21
N ALA A 53 -6.80 -0.32 -9.42
CA ALA A 53 -7.04 -1.36 -8.42
C ALA A 53 -5.83 -2.29 -8.27
N ILE A 54 -5.69 -2.85 -7.08
CA ILE A 54 -4.72 -3.88 -6.72
C ILE A 54 -5.49 -5.03 -6.08
N LEU A 55 -5.22 -6.26 -6.52
CA LEU A 55 -5.76 -7.44 -5.86
C LEU A 55 -5.16 -7.57 -4.47
N ARG A 56 -5.97 -7.94 -3.48
CA ARG A 56 -5.50 -8.19 -2.12
C ARG A 56 -4.35 -9.20 -2.08
N SER A 57 -4.43 -10.28 -2.88
CA SER A 57 -3.35 -11.26 -3.00
C SER A 57 -2.05 -10.64 -3.56
N ALA A 58 -2.15 -9.73 -4.52
CA ALA A 58 -0.98 -9.04 -5.08
C ALA A 58 -0.32 -8.09 -4.08
N LEU A 59 -1.11 -7.39 -3.25
CA LEU A 59 -0.57 -6.58 -2.15
C LEU A 59 0.19 -7.45 -1.14
N LEU A 60 -0.37 -8.58 -0.72
CA LEU A 60 0.24 -9.46 0.27
C LEU A 60 1.46 -10.21 -0.28
N ALA A 61 1.55 -10.34 -1.61
CA ALA A 61 2.71 -10.88 -2.30
C ALA A 61 3.78 -9.80 -2.62
N ASP A 62 3.55 -8.53 -2.29
CA ASP A 62 4.55 -7.49 -2.46
C ASP A 62 5.76 -7.77 -1.57
N ALA A 63 6.91 -8.04 -2.19
CA ALA A 63 8.10 -8.49 -1.47
C ALA A 63 8.59 -7.46 -0.45
N ALA A 64 8.49 -6.17 -0.76
CA ALA A 64 8.91 -5.11 0.14
C ALA A 64 7.97 -5.03 1.36
N LEU A 65 6.65 -5.15 1.16
CA LEU A 65 5.70 -5.21 2.27
C LEU A 65 5.94 -6.46 3.13
N ALA A 66 6.07 -7.63 2.50
CA ALA A 66 6.28 -8.90 3.20
C ALA A 66 7.57 -8.93 4.03
N GLN A 67 8.64 -8.26 3.57
CA GLN A 67 9.87 -8.07 4.34
C GLN A 67 9.69 -7.12 5.53
N SER A 68 8.82 -6.11 5.37
CA SER A 68 8.57 -5.11 6.42
C SER A 68 7.52 -5.53 7.44
N LEU A 69 6.61 -6.45 7.09
CA LEU A 69 5.41 -6.71 7.88
C LEU A 69 4.93 -8.16 7.67
N PRO A 70 4.73 -8.96 8.74
CA PRO A 70 4.18 -10.30 8.62
C PRO A 70 2.80 -10.29 7.96
N GLY A 71 2.45 -11.34 7.21
CA GLY A 71 1.19 -11.41 6.47
C GLY A 71 -0.05 -11.11 7.31
N ALA A 72 -0.17 -11.69 8.51
CA ALA A 72 -1.29 -11.42 9.40
C ALA A 72 -1.37 -9.95 9.87
N ALA A 73 -0.23 -9.25 9.98
CA ALA A 73 -0.19 -7.83 10.31
C ALA A 73 -0.53 -6.96 9.09
N ALA A 74 -0.03 -7.31 7.90
CA ALA A 74 -0.42 -6.65 6.65
C ALA A 74 -1.93 -6.73 6.39
N GLU A 75 -2.54 -7.87 6.73
CA GLU A 75 -3.99 -8.04 6.68
C GLU A 75 -4.75 -7.11 7.61
N ARG A 76 -4.28 -6.97 8.85
CA ARG A 76 -4.89 -6.04 9.81
C ARG A 76 -4.75 -4.60 9.34
N GLY A 77 -3.56 -4.21 8.88
CA GLY A 77 -3.30 -2.87 8.34
C GLY A 77 -4.19 -2.55 7.13
N LEU A 78 -4.39 -3.51 6.22
CA LEU A 78 -5.31 -3.36 5.10
C LEU A 78 -6.75 -3.16 5.56
N LYS A 79 -7.21 -3.98 6.53
CA LYS A 79 -8.56 -3.82 7.10
C LYS A 79 -8.74 -2.46 7.77
N ALA A 80 -7.75 -1.99 8.52
CA ALA A 80 -7.78 -0.68 9.15
C ALA A 80 -7.87 0.46 8.12
N ALA A 81 -7.04 0.41 7.08
CA ALA A 81 -7.03 1.42 6.03
C ALA A 81 -8.35 1.46 5.24
N VAL A 82 -8.99 0.30 5.03
CA VAL A 82 -10.33 0.22 4.42
C VAL A 82 -11.42 0.73 5.38
N ALA A 83 -11.37 0.35 6.65
CA ALA A 83 -12.33 0.79 7.66
C ALA A 83 -12.31 2.31 7.86
N ARG A 84 -11.14 2.94 7.73
CA ARG A 84 -10.99 4.41 7.75
C ARG A 84 -11.54 5.10 6.49
N GLY A 85 -11.68 4.37 5.39
CA GLY A 85 -12.07 4.94 4.09
C GLY A 85 -10.90 5.50 3.28
N THR A 86 -9.65 5.23 3.67
CA THR A 86 -8.47 5.60 2.88
C THR A 86 -8.45 4.85 1.54
N PHE A 87 -8.82 3.57 1.56
CA PHE A 87 -8.95 2.73 0.37
C PHE A 87 -10.31 2.06 0.33
N LEU A 88 -10.82 1.86 -0.89
CA LEU A 88 -12.06 1.11 -1.11
C LEU A 88 -11.73 -0.35 -1.42
N SER A 89 -12.53 -1.26 -0.87
CA SER A 89 -12.49 -2.68 -1.19
C SER A 89 -13.77 -3.06 -1.93
N ALA A 90 -13.64 -3.80 -3.02
CA ALA A 90 -14.77 -4.30 -3.79
C ALA A 90 -14.48 -5.74 -4.25
N PRO A 91 -15.50 -6.63 -4.24
CA PRO A 91 -15.37 -7.92 -4.91
C PRO A 91 -15.20 -7.67 -6.41
N VAL A 92 -14.31 -8.43 -7.05
CA VAL A 92 -14.10 -8.38 -8.49
C VAL A 92 -14.37 -9.76 -9.08
N THR A 93 -15.17 -9.79 -10.14
CA THR A 93 -15.28 -10.98 -10.99
C THR A 93 -14.28 -10.82 -12.11
N VAL A 94 -13.25 -11.67 -12.13
CA VAL A 94 -12.31 -11.70 -13.24
C VAL A 94 -12.99 -12.48 -14.37
N ALA A 95 -13.53 -11.77 -15.36
CA ALA A 95 -14.05 -12.41 -16.57
C ALA A 95 -12.86 -12.94 -17.39
N GLY A 96 -12.66 -14.27 -17.37
CA GLY A 96 -11.63 -14.95 -18.15
C GLY A 96 -10.70 -15.84 -17.34
N ALA A 97 -11.23 -16.93 -16.78
CA ALA A 97 -10.47 -18.17 -16.63
C ALA A 97 -11.11 -19.17 -17.60
N ALA A 98 -10.52 -19.28 -18.79
CA ALA A 98 -10.76 -20.38 -19.72
C ALA A 98 -9.73 -21.48 -19.44
#